data_AF-A0A502CR45-F1
#
_entry.id   AF-A0A502CR45-F1
#
_cell.length_a   1.000
_cell.length_b   1.000
_cell.length_c   1.000
_cell.angle_alpha   90.00
_cell.angle_beta   90.00
_cell.angle_gamma   90.00
#
_symmetry.space_group_name_H-M   'P 1'
#
loop_
_entity.id
_entity.type
_entity.pdbx_description
1 polymer ?
#
loop_
_entity_poly.entity_id
_entity_poly.type
_entity_poly.pdbx_seq_one_letter_code
_entity_poly.pdbx_strand_id
1 'polypeptide(L)'
;MAGRRRESTAPEVLLRHAVHAAGGRFRLYPRLGKGCTPDFVLPGRRVAVFVDGCFWHGCPEHGRKKPGRHPCAHHVDGRGDGAGLG
;
A
#
# COMPACT_ATOMS: atom_id res chain seq x y z
N MET A 1 7.84 0.72 26.72
CA MET A 1 8.09 0.88 25.27
C MET A 1 6.86 0.38 24.52
N ALA A 2 5.94 1.26 24.08
CA ALA A 2 4.78 0.82 23.31
C ALA A 2 5.20 0.64 21.84
N GLY A 3 5.24 -0.61 21.38
CA GLY A 3 5.48 -0.92 19.98
C GLY A 3 4.41 -0.28 19.09
N ARG A 4 4.83 0.29 17.95
CA ARG A 4 3.89 0.84 16.97
C ARG A 4 2.91 -0.26 16.57
N ARG A 5 1.60 0.04 16.63
CA ARG A 5 0.55 -0.88 16.16
C ARG A 5 0.85 -1.25 14.70
N ARG A 6 0.76 -2.53 14.39
CA ARG A 6 0.97 -3.06 13.03
C ARG A 6 -0.21 -2.79 12.10
N GLU A 7 -1.37 -2.47 12.67
CA GLU A 7 -2.64 -2.32 11.96
C GLU A 7 -3.53 -1.31 12.68
N SER A 8 -4.48 -0.72 11.95
CA SER A 8 -5.41 0.29 12.45
C SER A 8 -4.71 1.44 13.15
N THR A 9 -3.60 1.90 12.56
CA THR A 9 -2.96 3.13 13.00
C THR A 9 -3.89 4.32 12.77
N ALA A 10 -3.66 5.42 13.51
CA ALA A 10 -4.45 6.65 13.33
C ALA A 10 -4.56 7.11 11.86
N PRO A 11 -3.46 7.18 11.06
CA PRO A 11 -3.57 7.56 9.65
C PRO A 11 -4.38 6.56 8.82
N GLU A 12 -4.27 5.25 9.06
CA GLU A 12 -5.10 4.26 8.36
C GLU A 12 -6.58 4.45 8.67
N VAL A 13 -6.93 4.63 9.96
CA VAL A 13 -8.32 4.84 10.39
C VAL A 13 -8.89 6.10 9.73
N LEU A 14 -8.16 7.22 9.78
CA LEU A 14 -8.57 8.48 9.15
C LEU A 14 -8.80 8.32 7.65
N LEU A 15 -7.89 7.62 6.96
CA LEU A 15 -8.02 7.38 5.53
C LEU A 15 -9.23 6.50 5.21
N ARG A 16 -9.52 5.48 6.02
CA ARG A 16 -10.73 4.64 5.88
C ARG A 16 -12.01 5.47 6.03
N HIS A 17 -12.07 6.36 7.02
CA HIS A 17 -13.21 7.26 7.19
C HIS A 17 -13.40 8.17 5.98
N ALA A 18 -12.31 8.78 5.48
CA ALA A 18 -12.36 9.65 4.30
C ALA A 18 -12.84 8.89 3.05
N VAL A 19 -12.31 7.68 2.82
CA VAL A 19 -12.75 6.81 1.72
C VAL A 19 -14.22 6.45 1.85
N HIS A 20 -14.67 6.09 3.04
CA HIS A 20 -16.07 5.74 3.29
C HIS A 20 -17.00 6.93 3.05
N ALA A 21 -16.64 8.11 3.55
CA ALA A 21 -17.37 9.35 3.36
C ALA A 21 -17.47 9.75 1.88
N ALA A 22 -16.43 9.44 1.09
CA ALA A 22 -16.43 9.61 -0.36
C ALA A 22 -17.24 8.55 -1.13
N GLY A 23 -17.99 7.69 -0.44
CA GLY A 23 -18.79 6.60 -1.04
C GLY A 23 -17.96 5.37 -1.46
N GLY A 24 -16.67 5.34 -1.11
CA GLY A 24 -15.78 4.22 -1.38
C GLY A 24 -16.07 3.02 -0.48
N ARG A 25 -16.16 1.84 -1.09
CA ARG A 25 -16.12 0.56 -0.37
C ARG A 25 -14.71 -0.02 -0.44
N PHE A 26 -14.20 -0.42 0.71
CA PHE A 26 -12.87 -0.99 0.84
C PHE A 26 -12.90 -2.37 1.50
N ARG A 27 -11.83 -3.14 1.30
CA ARG A 27 -11.55 -4.37 2.05
C ARG A 27 -10.21 -4.23 2.75
N LEU A 28 -10.14 -4.67 4.00
CA LEU A 28 -8.95 -4.58 4.83
C LEU A 28 -8.04 -5.79 4.62
N TYR A 29 -6.73 -5.53 4.65
CA TYR A 29 -5.65 -6.53 4.62
C TYR A 29 -5.82 -7.70 3.63
N PRO A 30 -6.24 -7.46 2.37
CA PRO A 30 -6.37 -8.54 1.41
C PRO A 30 -4.98 -9.06 1.04
N ARG A 31 -4.83 -10.38 0.99
CA ARG A 31 -3.62 -10.99 0.41
C ARG A 31 -3.75 -10.96 -1.11
N LEU A 32 -2.96 -10.10 -1.76
CA LEU A 32 -2.93 -9.99 -3.22
C LEU A 32 -1.90 -10.95 -3.87
N GLY A 33 -0.89 -11.37 -3.11
CA GLY A 33 0.14 -12.30 -3.59
C GLY A 33 1.10 -12.71 -2.47
N LYS A 34 2.10 -13.54 -2.79
CA LYS A 34 3.12 -13.95 -1.81
C LYS A 34 3.91 -12.72 -1.36
N GLY A 35 3.78 -12.35 -0.08
CA GLY A 35 4.47 -11.20 0.52
C GLY A 35 3.85 -9.83 0.22
N CYS A 36 2.67 -9.79 -0.43
CA CYS A 36 1.99 -8.54 -0.76
C CYS A 36 0.62 -8.48 -0.06
N THR A 37 0.56 -7.67 1.00
CA THR A 37 -0.66 -7.36 1.76
C THR A 37 -0.77 -5.85 1.92
N PRO A 38 -1.59 -5.14 1.11
CA PRO A 38 -1.97 -3.76 1.37
C PRO A 38 -2.77 -3.60 2.65
N ASP A 39 -2.76 -2.39 3.22
CA ASP A 39 -3.61 -2.06 4.37
C ASP A 39 -5.08 -2.16 4.01
N PHE A 40 -5.44 -1.66 2.82
CA PHE A 40 -6.74 -1.89 2.24
C PHE A 40 -6.74 -1.76 0.72
N VAL A 41 -7.78 -2.31 0.11
CA VAL A 41 -8.02 -2.19 -1.34
C VAL A 41 -9.39 -1.57 -1.59
N LEU A 42 -9.51 -0.96 -2.76
CA LEU A 42 -10.76 -0.46 -3.33
C LEU A 42 -11.09 -1.34 -4.55
N PRO A 43 -11.82 -2.47 -4.37
CA PRO A 43 -12.04 -3.43 -5.45
C PRO A 43 -12.73 -2.79 -6.66
N GLY A 44 -13.73 -1.93 -6.41
CA GLY A 44 -14.46 -1.22 -7.46
C GLY A 44 -13.61 -0.22 -8.25
N ARG A 45 -12.43 0.17 -7.72
CA ARG A 45 -11.49 1.07 -8.38
C ARG A 45 -10.22 0.37 -8.84
N ARG A 46 -10.04 -0.92 -8.53
CA ARG A 46 -8.81 -1.70 -8.78
C ARG A 46 -7.56 -1.01 -8.19
N VAL A 47 -7.70 -0.39 -7.02
CA VAL A 47 -6.60 0.31 -6.32
C VAL A 47 -6.24 -0.44 -5.04
N ALA A 48 -4.93 -0.63 -4.80
CA ALA A 48 -4.37 -1.08 -3.53
C ALA A 48 -3.71 0.10 -2.82
N VAL A 49 -3.95 0.24 -1.51
CA VAL A 49 -3.45 1.36 -0.71
C VAL A 49 -2.53 0.84 0.39
N PHE A 50 -1.38 1.51 0.50
CA PHE A 50 -0.35 1.26 1.51
C PHE A 50 -0.12 2.55 2.31
N VAL A 51 -0.30 2.50 3.62
CA VAL A 51 -0.23 3.62 4.55
C VAL A 51 1.06 3.49 5.36
N ASP A 52 2.15 3.86 4.70
CA ASP A 52 3.47 3.82 5.30
C ASP A 52 3.87 5.19 5.87
N GLY A 53 4.56 5.18 7.00
CA GLY A 53 5.18 6.39 7.55
C GLY A 53 6.41 6.84 6.78
N CYS A 54 6.84 8.09 7.04
CA CYS A 54 8.03 8.73 6.46
C CYS A 54 9.32 7.91 6.57
N PHE A 55 9.39 6.99 7.53
CA PHE A 55 10.50 6.06 7.71
C PHE A 55 10.72 5.15 6.49
N TRP A 56 9.66 4.68 5.83
CA TRP A 56 9.74 3.75 4.70
C TRP A 56 10.02 4.45 3.37
N HIS A 57 9.50 5.67 3.21
CA HIS A 57 9.56 6.43 1.96
C HIS A 57 10.71 7.43 1.90
N GLY A 58 11.47 7.63 2.99
CA GLY A 58 12.62 8.52 2.99
C GLY A 58 12.23 9.98 2.73
N CYS A 59 11.21 10.48 3.46
CA CYS A 59 10.76 11.87 3.34
C CYS A 59 11.94 12.86 3.41
N PRO A 60 12.01 13.91 2.55
CA PRO A 60 13.12 14.85 2.57
C PRO A 60 13.30 15.59 3.90
N GLU A 61 12.23 15.73 4.69
CA GLU A 61 12.27 16.35 6.02
C GLU A 61 12.55 15.36 7.16
N HIS A 62 12.19 14.07 7.01
CA HIS A 62 12.14 13.11 8.12
C HIS A 62 12.82 11.75 7.86
N GLY A 63 13.28 11.49 6.63
CA GLY A 63 13.74 10.21 6.13
C GLY A 63 15.25 10.04 6.18
N ARG A 64 15.75 9.07 6.98
CA ARG A 64 17.20 8.83 7.14
C ARG A 64 17.82 7.84 6.16
N LYS A 65 17.05 7.17 5.29
CA LYS A 65 17.58 6.15 4.35
C LYS A 65 16.77 6.09 3.06
N LYS A 66 17.44 5.70 1.96
CA LYS A 66 16.86 5.49 0.62
C LYS A 66 15.59 4.63 0.71
N PRO A 67 14.50 4.96 -0.01
CA PRO A 67 13.27 4.19 0.05
C PRO A 67 13.53 2.74 -0.37
N GLY A 68 13.10 1.79 0.46
CA GLY A 68 13.08 0.38 0.09
C GLY A 68 12.05 0.15 -1.01
N ARG A 69 12.32 -0.80 -1.92
CA ARG A 69 11.35 -1.15 -2.97
C ARG A 69 10.09 -1.72 -2.33
N HIS A 70 8.93 -1.17 -2.68
CA HIS A 70 7.67 -1.59 -2.09
C HIS A 70 7.37 -3.08 -2.44
N PRO A 71 6.99 -3.94 -1.48
CA PRO A 71 6.85 -5.39 -1.71
C PRO A 71 5.85 -5.78 -2.81
N CYS A 72 4.84 -4.94 -3.07
CA CYS A 72 3.91 -5.14 -4.19
C CYS A 72 4.46 -4.70 -5.56
N ALA A 73 5.57 -3.95 -5.61
CA ALA A 73 6.13 -3.41 -6.86
C ALA A 73 6.74 -4.48 -7.78
N HIS A 74 6.78 -5.75 -7.34
CA HIS A 74 7.13 -6.88 -8.19
C HIS A 74 5.92 -7.46 -8.96
N HIS A 75 4.70 -6.98 -8.72
CA HIS A 75 3.46 -7.55 -9.28
C HIS A 75 2.60 -6.54 -10.05
N VAL A 76 3.02 -5.27 -10.14
CA VAL A 76 2.22 -4.19 -10.78
C VAL A 76 2.47 -4.09 -12.29
N ASP A 77 3.54 -4.70 -12.83
CA ASP A 77 3.80 -4.73 -14.27
C ASP A 77 2.95 -5.81 -14.97
N GLY A 78 1.63 -5.63 -14.94
CA GLY A 78 0.67 -6.31 -15.80
C GLY A 78 0.63 -5.73 -17.22
N ARG A 79 1.75 -5.20 -17.75
CA ARG A 79 1.92 -5.01 -19.19
C ARG A 79 2.45 -6.33 -19.76
N GLY A 80 1.54 -7.09 -20.36
CA GLY A 80 1.94 -8.13 -21.29
C GLY A 80 2.57 -7.46 -22.51
N ASP A 81 3.89 -7.42 -22.55
CA ASP A 81 4.64 -7.23 -23.80
C ASP A 81 4.93 -8.62 -24.36
N GLY A 82 3.98 -9.13 -25.13
CA GLY A 82 4.27 -10.16 -26.11
C GLY A 82 5.19 -9.59 -27.18
N ALA A 83 6.47 -9.89 -27.09
CA ALA A 83 7.41 -9.82 -28.20
C ALA A 83 8.50 -10.84 -27.94
N GLY A 84 8.42 -11.97 -28.65
CA GLY A 84 9.47 -12.96 -28.67
C GLY A 84 10.76 -12.37 -29.22
N LEU A 85 11.88 -12.75 -28.60
CA LEU A 85 13.20 -12.65 -29.18
C LEU A 85 14.02 -13.85 -28.68
N GLY A 86 14.44 -14.70 -29.61
CA GLY A 86 15.52 -15.68 -29.45
C GLY A 86 15.05 -17.10 -29.18
#